data_AF-A0A6A3HCW7-F1
#
_entry.id   AF-A0A6A3HCW7-F1
#
_cell.length_a   1.000
_cell.length_b   1.000
_cell.length_c   1.000
_cell.angle_alpha   90.00
_cell.angle_beta   90.00
_cell.angle_gamma   90.00
#
_symmetry.space_group_name_H-M   'P 1'
#
loop_
_entity.id
_entity.type
_entity.pdbx_description
1 polymer ?
#
loop_
_entity_poly.entity_id
_entity_poly.type
_entity_poly.pdbx_seq_one_letter_code
_entity_poly.pdbx_strand_id
1 'polypeptide(L)'
;MLRVFLASRSSLVRRVQGLPAAKSSAVQCFSESSRPPRNRICRIDLWRARTWVEKVAPSLEVFLATEKHLMVPLKFTVPYGDPKYPVEAWGYPLGMHCRNLRVLKQQDKEMPFFALDDLEALDFPWDMRQHKWEVLVLPSLQKYYEINGHSEVPSTFIVPSDDDRWSKVLWGFRLGQSVTSMRYADTYRAQREASEHELEKIEFSTQRWRERMWDTKIFPALVAFKREFGHCNKI
;
A
#
# COMPACT_ATOMS: atom_id res chain seq x y z
N MET A 1 13.75 3.37 -46.79
CA MET A 1 15.14 3.15 -47.29
C MET A 1 16.06 3.34 -46.09
N LEU A 2 17.01 2.51 -45.65
CA LEU A 2 17.69 1.28 -46.09
C LEU A 2 18.25 0.62 -44.79
N ARG A 3 17.99 -0.67 -44.55
CA ARG A 3 18.95 -1.82 -44.47
C ARG A 3 20.03 -1.76 -43.37
N VAL A 4 19.93 -2.58 -42.31
CA VAL A 4 20.48 -3.97 -42.14
C VAL A 4 21.95 -3.98 -41.68
N PHE A 5 22.21 -4.59 -40.51
CA PHE A 5 23.33 -5.52 -40.33
C PHE A 5 22.97 -6.58 -39.27
N LEU A 6 22.99 -7.84 -39.73
CA LEU A 6 22.89 -9.09 -38.99
C LEU A 6 24.31 -9.61 -38.70
N ALA A 7 24.51 -10.21 -37.52
CA ALA A 7 25.32 -11.43 -37.29
C ALA A 7 25.17 -11.78 -35.79
N SER A 8 24.35 -12.76 -35.40
CA SER A 8 24.58 -14.22 -35.47
C SER A 8 25.77 -14.70 -34.64
N ARG A 9 25.48 -15.31 -33.48
CA ARG A 9 26.17 -16.52 -33.01
C ARG A 9 25.20 -17.45 -32.29
N SER A 10 25.02 -18.61 -32.89
CA SER A 10 24.18 -19.71 -32.47
C SER A 10 24.83 -20.56 -31.36
N SER A 11 23.95 -21.09 -30.51
CA SER A 11 23.95 -22.42 -29.88
C SER A 11 25.16 -22.89 -29.07
N LEU A 12 24.91 -23.19 -27.80
CA LEU A 12 25.20 -24.52 -27.25
C LEU A 12 24.06 -24.93 -26.29
N VAL A 13 23.19 -25.78 -26.80
CA VAL A 13 22.19 -26.54 -26.04
C VAL A 13 22.94 -27.68 -25.34
N ARG A 14 22.84 -27.78 -24.01
CA ARG A 14 23.04 -29.06 -23.31
C ARG A 14 21.78 -29.41 -22.52
N ARG A 15 21.19 -30.50 -22.98
CA ARG A 15 20.06 -31.24 -22.42
C ARG A 15 20.57 -32.01 -21.20
N VAL A 16 19.96 -31.80 -20.03
CA VAL A 16 20.02 -32.74 -18.91
C VAL A 16 18.57 -33.11 -18.58
N GLN A 17 18.33 -34.42 -18.53
CA GLN A 17 17.02 -35.05 -18.38
C GLN A 17 16.52 -34.93 -16.92
N GLY A 18 15.19 -34.86 -16.74
CA GLY A 18 14.48 -35.01 -15.44
C GLY A 18 14.63 -36.43 -14.89
N LEU A 19 14.37 -36.76 -13.62
CA LEU A 19 13.22 -36.59 -12.70
C LEU A 19 13.69 -37.13 -11.30
N PRO A 20 12.87 -37.24 -10.21
CA PRO A 20 11.52 -36.77 -9.93
C PRO A 20 11.39 -35.97 -8.61
N ALA A 21 10.17 -35.51 -8.33
CA ALA A 21 9.74 -34.88 -7.09
C ALA A 21 9.84 -35.80 -5.86
N ALA A 22 10.25 -35.22 -4.72
CA ALA A 22 10.01 -35.76 -3.39
C ALA A 22 9.61 -34.63 -2.43
N LYS A 23 8.51 -34.86 -1.71
CA LYS A 23 7.98 -34.01 -0.64
C LYS A 23 8.88 -34.11 0.60
N SER A 24 8.88 -33.05 1.41
CA SER A 24 8.96 -33.07 2.89
C SER A 24 10.02 -32.13 3.49
N SER A 25 9.53 -31.25 4.37
CA SER A 25 10.08 -30.84 5.67
C SER A 25 11.48 -30.23 5.77
N ALA A 26 11.48 -29.01 6.31
CA ALA A 26 12.45 -28.42 7.23
C ALA A 26 13.89 -28.96 7.19
N VAL A 27 14.79 -28.14 6.63
CA VAL A 27 16.18 -28.10 7.08
C VAL A 27 16.54 -26.64 7.35
N GLN A 28 16.54 -26.30 8.64
CA GLN A 28 17.28 -25.15 9.17
C GLN A 28 18.76 -25.33 8.80
N CYS A 29 19.28 -24.49 7.92
CA CYS A 29 20.70 -24.18 7.90
C CYS A 29 20.90 -22.91 8.72
N PHE A 30 21.02 -23.07 10.03
CA PHE A 30 21.66 -22.07 10.88
C PHE A 30 23.16 -22.12 10.57
N SER A 31 23.68 -21.09 9.89
CA SER A 31 25.08 -20.71 10.04
C SER A 31 25.11 -19.39 10.80
N GLU A 32 25.17 -19.51 12.13
CA GLU A 32 25.54 -18.42 13.02
C GLU A 32 26.94 -17.92 12.67
N SER A 33 27.03 -16.69 12.16
CA SER A 33 27.99 -15.69 12.64
C SER A 33 27.89 -14.42 11.80
N SER A 34 26.88 -13.62 12.08
CA SER A 34 26.96 -12.18 11.91
C SER A 34 26.10 -11.58 13.01
N ARG A 35 26.74 -11.34 14.17
CA ARG A 35 26.14 -10.51 15.23
C ARG A 35 25.53 -9.29 14.52
N PRO A 36 24.24 -8.96 14.70
CA PRO A 36 23.72 -7.74 14.14
C PRO A 36 24.62 -6.61 14.65
N PRO A 37 25.14 -5.74 13.77
CA PRO A 37 26.01 -4.67 14.20
C PRO A 37 25.32 -3.94 15.35
N ARG A 38 26.03 -3.75 16.47
CA ARG A 38 25.54 -3.03 17.66
C ARG A 38 24.70 -1.86 17.18
N ASN A 39 23.45 -1.82 17.62
CA ASN A 39 22.42 -0.86 17.23
C ASN A 39 22.99 0.57 17.25
N ARG A 40 23.65 0.96 16.16
CA ARG A 40 24.19 2.31 16.01
C ARG A 40 22.94 3.11 15.77
N ILE A 41 22.67 4.05 16.67
CA ILE A 41 21.64 5.05 16.44
C ILE A 41 22.04 5.76 15.14
N CYS A 42 21.42 5.37 14.03
CA CYS A 42 21.60 6.03 12.75
C CYS A 42 20.96 7.41 12.87
N ARG A 43 21.78 8.44 13.06
CA ARG A 43 21.31 9.83 13.04
C ARG A 43 20.80 10.15 11.63
N ILE A 44 19.50 10.39 11.53
CA ILE A 44 18.87 10.79 10.28
C ILE A 44 19.16 12.26 10.06
N ASP A 45 19.94 12.56 9.03
CA ASP A 45 20.32 13.92 8.63
C ASP A 45 19.71 14.20 7.26
N LEU A 46 18.67 15.04 7.22
CA LEU A 46 17.94 15.36 5.98
C LEU A 46 18.69 16.37 5.12
N TRP A 47 19.63 17.15 5.69
CA TRP A 47 20.34 18.22 4.99
C TRP A 47 21.72 17.81 4.47
N ARG A 48 22.09 16.54 4.65
CA ARG A 48 23.36 16.02 4.15
C ARG A 48 23.20 15.43 2.75
N ALA A 49 23.63 16.19 1.74
CA ALA A 49 23.61 15.77 0.33
C ALA A 49 24.25 14.39 0.11
N ARG A 50 25.37 14.11 0.77
CA ARG A 50 26.00 12.79 0.69
C ARG A 50 25.09 11.64 1.15
N THR A 51 24.36 11.82 2.25
CA THR A 51 23.41 10.81 2.74
C THR A 51 22.30 10.56 1.72
N TRP A 52 21.84 11.63 1.06
CA TRP A 52 20.82 11.55 0.04
C TRP A 52 21.27 10.71 -1.15
N VAL A 53 22.41 11.08 -1.74
CA VAL A 53 22.97 10.44 -2.94
C VAL A 53 23.40 9.00 -2.67
N GLU A 54 24.09 8.73 -1.56
CA GLU A 54 24.63 7.38 -1.27
C GLU A 54 23.56 6.42 -0.75
N LYS A 55 22.50 6.94 -0.10
CA LYS A 55 21.58 6.09 0.66
C LYS A 55 20.13 6.27 0.26
N VAL A 56 19.61 7.48 0.28
CA VAL A 56 18.17 7.72 0.23
C VAL A 56 17.62 7.56 -1.18
N ALA A 57 18.11 8.34 -2.14
CA ALA A 57 17.66 8.30 -3.53
C ALA A 57 17.75 6.87 -4.14
N PRO A 58 18.90 6.18 -4.12
CA PRO A 58 18.99 4.83 -4.68
C PRO A 58 18.11 3.82 -3.93
N SER A 59 17.93 3.97 -2.61
CA SER A 59 17.03 3.07 -1.88
C SER A 59 15.56 3.31 -2.21
N LEU A 60 15.16 4.55 -2.51
CA LEU A 60 13.80 4.88 -2.96
C LEU A 60 13.54 4.31 -4.35
N GLU A 61 14.48 4.43 -5.28
CA GLU A 61 14.39 3.83 -6.61
C GLU A 61 14.23 2.31 -6.54
N VAL A 62 15.05 1.64 -5.72
CA VAL A 62 14.98 0.19 -5.52
C VAL A 62 13.64 -0.22 -4.89
N PHE A 63 13.17 0.55 -3.90
CA PHE A 63 11.88 0.32 -3.27
C PHE A 63 10.74 0.49 -4.28
N LEU A 64 10.75 1.56 -5.08
CA LEU A 64 9.76 1.81 -6.12
C LEU A 64 9.77 0.71 -7.18
N ALA A 65 10.95 0.26 -7.61
CA ALA A 65 11.08 -0.82 -8.58
C ALA A 65 10.51 -2.15 -8.07
N THR A 66 10.63 -2.41 -6.76
CA THR A 66 10.18 -3.64 -6.10
C THR A 66 8.69 -3.61 -5.78
N GLU A 67 8.24 -2.59 -5.05
CA GLU A 67 6.88 -2.48 -4.50
C GLU A 67 5.90 -1.78 -5.44
N LYS A 68 6.40 -1.12 -6.50
CA LYS A 68 5.62 -0.33 -7.48
C LYS A 68 4.88 0.88 -6.89
N HIS A 69 5.17 1.22 -5.64
CA HIS A 69 4.67 2.41 -4.95
C HIS A 69 5.72 2.90 -3.96
N LEU A 70 5.59 4.14 -3.48
CA LEU A 70 6.55 4.74 -2.56
C LEU A 70 6.01 4.92 -1.13
N MET A 71 5.05 4.07 -0.73
CA MET A 71 4.58 3.94 0.65
C MET A 71 5.60 3.19 1.52
N VAL A 72 6.74 3.83 1.79
CA VAL A 72 7.77 3.25 2.65
C VAL A 72 7.23 3.13 4.09
N PRO A 73 7.15 1.91 4.67
CA PRO A 73 6.66 1.73 6.03
C PRO A 73 7.52 2.49 7.05
N LEU A 74 6.92 3.05 8.11
CA LEU A 74 7.66 3.85 9.10
C LEU A 74 8.88 3.14 9.71
N LYS A 75 8.74 1.83 9.98
CA LYS A 75 9.80 0.99 10.57
C LYS A 75 10.69 0.33 9.51
N PHE A 76 10.50 0.67 8.24
CA PHE A 76 11.32 0.10 7.18
C PHE A 76 12.75 0.63 7.30
N THR A 77 13.64 -0.33 7.51
CA THR A 77 15.08 -0.16 7.52
C THR A 77 15.62 -0.98 6.37
N VAL A 78 16.52 -0.40 5.59
CA VAL A 78 17.13 -1.09 4.46
C VAL A 78 17.78 -2.39 4.98
N PRO A 79 17.41 -3.57 4.43
CA PRO A 79 17.91 -4.85 4.92
C PRO A 79 19.42 -4.97 4.70
N TYR A 80 20.11 -5.54 5.69
CA TYR A 80 21.54 -5.84 5.56
C TYR A 80 21.77 -6.98 4.57
N GLY A 81 22.75 -6.80 3.69
CA GLY A 81 23.18 -7.85 2.75
C GLY A 81 22.27 -8.03 1.54
N ASP A 82 21.22 -7.22 1.37
CA ASP A 82 20.40 -7.25 0.17
C ASP A 82 21.16 -6.53 -0.97
N PRO A 83 21.55 -7.25 -2.04
CA PRO A 83 22.32 -6.68 -3.13
C PRO A 83 21.53 -5.68 -3.98
N LYS A 84 20.21 -5.62 -3.82
CA LYS A 84 19.40 -4.61 -4.51
C LYS A 84 19.65 -3.21 -3.98
N TYR A 85 19.99 -3.09 -2.69
CA TYR A 85 20.24 -1.81 -2.05
C TYR A 85 21.75 -1.52 -2.00
N PRO A 86 22.16 -0.25 -2.10
CA PRO A 86 23.58 0.10 -1.94
C PRO A 86 24.07 -0.26 -0.54
N VAL A 87 25.33 -0.68 -0.46
CA VAL A 87 25.96 -1.18 0.78
C VAL A 87 25.93 -0.11 1.87
N GLU A 88 26.10 1.15 1.47
CA GLU A 88 26.08 2.33 2.33
C GLU A 88 24.72 2.56 2.98
N ALA A 89 23.64 2.11 2.34
CA ALA A 89 22.27 2.23 2.83
C ALA A 89 21.87 1.11 3.78
N TRP A 90 22.61 0.01 3.87
CA TRP A 90 22.23 -1.10 4.76
C TRP A 90 22.09 -0.66 6.22
N GLY A 91 20.95 -1.02 6.83
CA GLY A 91 20.60 -0.57 8.18
C GLY A 91 20.09 0.87 8.27
N TYR A 92 19.97 1.59 7.14
CA TYR A 92 19.46 2.95 7.15
C TYR A 92 17.94 2.98 7.35
N PRO A 93 17.42 3.77 8.32
CA PRO A 93 15.98 3.85 8.61
C PRO A 93 15.26 4.71 7.56
N LEU A 94 15.14 4.20 6.33
CA LEU A 94 14.55 4.90 5.18
C LEU A 94 13.12 5.35 5.46
N GLY A 95 12.29 4.53 6.11
CA GLY A 95 10.91 4.90 6.44
C GLY A 95 10.79 6.11 7.36
N MET A 96 11.70 6.22 8.34
CA MET A 96 11.77 7.37 9.23
C MET A 96 12.28 8.62 8.49
N HIS A 97 13.22 8.46 7.56
CA HIS A 97 13.68 9.55 6.71
C HIS A 97 12.52 10.11 5.86
N CYS A 98 11.76 9.25 5.16
CA CYS A 98 10.58 9.63 4.39
C CYS A 98 9.51 10.31 5.26
N ARG A 99 9.25 9.79 6.47
CA ARG A 99 8.35 10.46 7.43
C ARG A 99 8.81 11.88 7.72
N ASN A 100 10.10 12.07 7.99
CA ASN A 100 10.59 13.39 8.38
C ASN A 100 10.54 14.38 7.21
N LEU A 101 10.78 13.95 5.96
CA LEU A 101 10.56 14.79 4.78
C LEU A 101 9.11 15.28 4.69
N ARG A 102 8.14 14.38 4.90
CA ARG A 102 6.72 14.75 4.90
C ARG A 102 6.36 15.72 6.02
N VAL A 103 6.94 15.53 7.21
CA VAL A 103 6.75 16.46 8.34
C VAL A 103 7.32 17.83 8.02
N LEU A 104 8.49 17.91 7.37
CA LEU A 104 9.05 19.20 6.93
C LEU A 104 8.12 19.89 5.94
N LYS A 105 7.63 19.16 4.94
CA LYS A 105 6.70 19.69 3.94
C LYS A 105 5.39 20.17 4.57
N GLN A 106 4.84 19.41 5.53
CA GLN A 106 3.62 19.78 6.25
C GLN A 106 3.81 21.03 7.13
N GLN A 107 5.02 21.25 7.64
CA GLN A 107 5.39 22.43 8.41
C GLN A 107 5.76 23.63 7.53
N ASP A 108 5.61 23.51 6.20
CA ASP A 108 5.99 24.52 5.21
C ASP A 108 7.43 25.01 5.37
N LYS A 109 8.33 24.09 5.75
CA LYS A 109 9.77 24.36 5.89
C LYS A 109 10.49 24.17 4.55
N GLU A 110 11.63 24.83 4.45
CA GLU A 110 12.55 24.63 3.33
C GLU A 110 12.96 23.16 3.21
N MET A 111 12.86 22.67 1.98
CA MET A 111 13.29 21.33 1.61
C MET A 111 14.78 21.34 1.23
N PRO A 112 15.52 20.24 1.45
CA PRO A 112 16.89 20.13 0.98
C PRO A 112 16.93 20.23 -0.55
N PHE A 113 17.55 21.29 -1.08
CA PHE A 113 17.50 21.61 -2.51
C PHE A 113 17.98 20.46 -3.41
N PHE A 114 19.01 19.73 -2.97
CA PHE A 114 19.58 18.60 -3.71
C PHE A 114 18.65 17.39 -3.82
N ALA A 115 17.56 17.35 -3.05
CA ALA A 115 16.62 16.24 -3.03
C ALA A 115 15.33 16.54 -3.83
N LEU A 116 15.08 17.81 -4.18
CA LEU A 116 13.82 18.23 -4.77
C LEU A 116 13.57 17.60 -6.14
N ASP A 117 14.55 17.71 -7.04
CA ASP A 117 14.44 17.17 -8.40
C ASP A 117 14.24 15.65 -8.38
N ASP A 118 14.98 14.94 -7.51
CA ASP A 118 14.84 13.49 -7.35
C ASP A 118 13.45 13.11 -6.79
N LEU A 119 12.95 13.84 -5.79
CA LEU A 119 11.65 13.59 -5.19
C LEU A 119 10.50 13.88 -6.15
N GLU A 120 10.64 14.89 -7.01
CA GLU A 120 9.69 15.20 -8.08
C GLU A 120 9.71 14.12 -9.16
N ALA A 121 10.91 13.71 -9.61
CA ALA A 121 11.07 12.64 -10.60
C ALA A 121 10.52 11.29 -10.12
N LEU A 122 10.58 11.02 -8.82
CA LEU A 122 10.05 9.81 -8.18
C LEU A 122 8.54 9.87 -7.88
N ASP A 123 7.87 11.00 -8.18
CA ASP A 123 6.50 11.28 -7.76
C ASP A 123 6.29 10.97 -6.27
N PHE A 124 7.16 11.55 -5.43
CA PHE A 124 7.20 11.21 -4.01
C PHE A 124 5.85 11.56 -3.36
N PRO A 125 5.15 10.58 -2.74
CA PRO A 125 3.83 10.82 -2.20
C PRO A 125 3.98 11.65 -0.94
N TRP A 126 3.57 12.92 -0.97
CA TRP A 126 3.61 13.79 0.20
C TRP A 126 2.47 13.44 1.17
N ASP A 127 1.25 13.34 0.66
CA ASP A 127 0.07 12.97 1.42
C ASP A 127 -0.11 11.43 1.46
N MET A 128 0.19 10.83 2.63
CA MET A 128 -0.03 9.40 2.85
C MET A 128 -1.50 9.01 2.74
N ARG A 129 -2.43 9.89 3.11
CA ARG A 129 -3.86 9.59 3.06
C ARG A 129 -4.32 9.48 1.62
N GLN A 130 -3.96 10.45 0.79
CA GLN A 130 -4.26 10.44 -0.64
C GLN A 130 -3.64 9.21 -1.32
N HIS A 131 -2.34 9.00 -1.14
CA HIS A 131 -1.66 7.90 -1.83
C HIS A 131 -2.15 6.52 -1.36
N LYS A 132 -2.48 6.37 -0.07
CA LYS A 132 -3.12 5.14 0.44
C LYS A 132 -4.50 4.92 -0.17
N TRP A 133 -5.25 5.99 -0.45
CA TRP A 133 -6.55 5.88 -1.12
C TRP A 133 -6.37 5.31 -2.53
N GLU A 134 -5.47 5.89 -3.30
CA GLU A 134 -5.21 5.53 -4.70
C GLU A 134 -4.59 4.14 -4.86
N VAL A 135 -3.65 3.77 -3.99
CA VAL A 135 -2.90 2.51 -4.15
C VAL A 135 -3.59 1.33 -3.47
N LEU A 136 -4.23 1.55 -2.32
CA LEU A 136 -4.80 0.46 -1.52
C LEU A 136 -6.32 0.49 -1.52
N VAL A 137 -6.93 1.60 -1.12
CA VAL A 137 -8.36 1.62 -0.78
C VAL A 137 -9.23 1.45 -2.02
N LEU A 138 -9.08 2.34 -3.00
CA LEU A 138 -9.92 2.36 -4.19
C LEU A 138 -9.72 1.09 -5.04
N PRO A 139 -8.49 0.63 -5.33
CA PRO A 139 -8.28 -0.62 -6.06
C PRO A 139 -8.82 -1.84 -5.31
N SER A 140 -8.70 -1.86 -3.98
CA SER A 140 -9.27 -2.96 -3.19
C SER A 140 -10.79 -3.00 -3.23
N LEU A 141 -11.45 -1.84 -3.22
CA LEU A 141 -12.91 -1.75 -3.36
C LEU A 141 -13.36 -2.21 -4.74
N GLN A 142 -12.71 -1.72 -5.79
CA GLN A 142 -13.00 -2.13 -7.16
C GLN A 142 -12.82 -3.64 -7.34
N LYS A 143 -11.73 -4.20 -6.82
CA LYS A 143 -11.47 -5.64 -6.93
C LYS A 143 -12.43 -6.48 -6.11
N TYR A 144 -12.82 -6.01 -4.91
CA TYR A 144 -13.85 -6.66 -4.12
C TYR A 144 -15.18 -6.72 -4.87
N TYR A 145 -15.60 -5.60 -5.47
CA TYR A 145 -16.82 -5.54 -6.26
C TYR A 145 -16.77 -6.49 -7.46
N GLU A 146 -15.65 -6.53 -8.19
CA GLU A 146 -15.46 -7.46 -9.32
C GLU A 146 -15.62 -8.93 -8.90
N ILE A 147 -15.11 -9.32 -7.72
CA ILE A 147 -15.13 -10.71 -7.24
C ILE A 147 -16.49 -11.08 -6.64
N ASN A 148 -17.13 -10.16 -5.91
CA ASN A 148 -18.33 -10.44 -5.11
C ASN A 148 -19.64 -9.96 -5.77
N GLY A 149 -19.56 -9.06 -6.76
CA GLY A 149 -20.71 -8.41 -7.39
C GLY A 149 -21.41 -7.36 -6.51
N HIS A 150 -20.83 -6.98 -5.38
CA HIS A 150 -21.40 -5.98 -4.47
C HIS A 150 -20.32 -5.28 -3.64
N SER A 151 -20.65 -4.09 -3.11
CA SER A 151 -19.76 -3.26 -2.30
C SER A 151 -19.94 -3.40 -0.78
N GLU A 152 -20.73 -4.37 -0.33
CA GLU A 152 -20.87 -4.69 1.09
C GLU A 152 -19.70 -5.53 1.61
N VAL A 153 -18.67 -4.83 2.10
CA VAL A 153 -17.46 -5.42 2.68
C VAL A 153 -17.65 -5.72 4.18
N PRO A 154 -17.46 -6.96 4.65
CA PRO A 154 -17.45 -7.29 6.06
C PRO A 154 -16.38 -6.52 6.84
N SER A 155 -16.68 -6.08 8.07
CA SER A 155 -15.75 -5.27 8.88
C SER A 155 -14.43 -5.98 9.20
N THR A 156 -14.43 -7.31 9.25
CA THR A 156 -13.26 -8.16 9.49
C THR A 156 -12.54 -8.58 8.22
N PHE A 157 -13.00 -8.17 7.03
CA PHE A 157 -12.40 -8.59 5.77
C PHE A 157 -10.98 -8.05 5.63
N ILE A 158 -10.07 -8.97 5.33
CA ILE A 158 -8.67 -8.73 5.03
C ILE A 158 -8.41 -9.33 3.66
N VAL A 159 -7.74 -8.58 2.78
CA VAL A 159 -7.36 -9.08 1.45
C VAL A 159 -6.49 -10.33 1.62
N PRO A 160 -6.89 -11.49 1.06
CA PRO A 160 -6.13 -12.73 1.16
C PRO A 160 -4.75 -12.59 0.53
N SER A 161 -3.73 -13.21 1.13
CA SER A 161 -2.35 -13.17 0.63
C SER A 161 -1.99 -14.38 -0.24
N ASP A 162 -2.91 -15.31 -0.38
CA ASP A 162 -2.82 -16.57 -1.11
C ASP A 162 -3.72 -16.59 -2.35
N ASP A 163 -4.36 -15.46 -2.67
CA ASP A 163 -5.29 -15.32 -3.79
C ASP A 163 -4.68 -14.43 -4.88
N ASP A 164 -4.27 -15.06 -5.97
CA ASP A 164 -3.66 -14.41 -7.13
C ASP A 164 -4.59 -13.45 -7.87
N ARG A 165 -5.91 -13.47 -7.57
CA ARG A 165 -6.83 -12.46 -8.09
C ARG A 165 -6.51 -11.08 -7.52
N TRP A 166 -5.91 -11.00 -6.34
CA TRP A 166 -5.53 -9.74 -5.73
C TRP A 166 -4.09 -9.36 -6.11
N SER A 167 -3.87 -8.08 -6.39
CA SER A 167 -2.50 -7.57 -6.52
C SER A 167 -1.77 -7.75 -5.19
N LYS A 168 -0.49 -8.15 -5.26
CA LYS A 168 0.36 -8.39 -4.07
C LYS A 168 0.46 -7.18 -3.15
N VAL A 169 0.37 -5.98 -3.70
CA VAL A 169 0.33 -4.71 -2.95
C VAL A 169 -0.88 -4.63 -2.02
N LEU A 170 -1.99 -5.27 -2.37
CA LEU A 170 -3.22 -5.26 -1.59
C LEU A 170 -3.24 -6.35 -0.51
N TRP A 171 -2.36 -7.35 -0.59
CA TRP A 171 -2.37 -8.50 0.32
C TRP A 171 -2.23 -8.07 1.78
N GLY A 172 -3.09 -8.64 2.65
CA GLY A 172 -3.12 -8.30 4.06
C GLY A 172 -3.75 -6.94 4.38
N PHE A 173 -4.20 -6.18 3.37
CA PHE A 173 -4.88 -4.91 3.60
C PHE A 173 -6.24 -5.13 4.28
N ARG A 174 -6.45 -4.44 5.41
CA ARG A 174 -7.71 -4.50 6.18
C ARG A 174 -8.76 -3.61 5.54
N LEU A 175 -9.25 -4.03 4.37
CA LEU A 175 -10.27 -3.31 3.62
C LEU A 175 -11.56 -3.14 4.45
N GLY A 176 -11.98 -4.18 5.17
CA GLY A 176 -13.17 -4.14 6.03
C GLY A 176 -13.13 -3.06 7.11
N GLN A 177 -11.97 -2.92 7.78
CA GLN A 177 -11.77 -1.85 8.75
C GLN A 177 -11.80 -0.47 8.10
N SER A 178 -11.17 -0.33 6.92
CA SER A 178 -11.16 0.93 6.18
C SER A 178 -12.58 1.36 5.79
N VAL A 179 -13.39 0.44 5.26
CA VAL A 179 -14.81 0.69 4.93
C VAL A 179 -15.62 1.03 6.17
N THR A 180 -15.40 0.31 7.27
CA THR A 180 -16.04 0.60 8.56
C THR A 180 -15.70 2.01 9.03
N SER A 181 -14.44 2.42 8.98
CA SER A 181 -14.01 3.79 9.31
C SER A 181 -14.63 4.84 8.38
N MET A 182 -14.77 4.57 7.08
CA MET A 182 -15.48 5.46 6.16
C MET A 182 -16.96 5.63 6.54
N ARG A 183 -17.62 4.54 6.95
CA ARG A 183 -19.03 4.55 7.35
C ARG A 183 -19.22 5.32 8.66
N TYR A 184 -18.48 4.98 9.71
CA TYR A 184 -18.74 5.49 11.07
C TYR A 184 -17.96 6.73 11.46
N ALA A 185 -16.72 6.88 10.97
CA ALA A 185 -15.81 7.97 11.31
C ALA A 185 -15.56 8.94 10.15
N ASP A 186 -16.24 8.74 9.01
CA ASP A 186 -16.20 9.64 7.86
C ASP A 186 -14.77 9.89 7.32
N THR A 187 -13.91 8.89 7.47
CA THR A 187 -12.55 8.94 6.93
C THR A 187 -12.59 9.01 5.41
N TYR A 188 -11.58 9.63 4.80
CA TYR A 188 -11.43 9.76 3.35
C TYR A 188 -12.53 10.57 2.65
N ARG A 189 -13.21 11.49 3.35
CA ARG A 189 -14.26 12.35 2.77
C ARG A 189 -13.84 13.00 1.44
N ALA A 190 -12.76 13.78 1.45
CA ALA A 190 -12.28 14.49 0.27
C ALA A 190 -11.93 13.53 -0.88
N GLN A 191 -11.32 12.39 -0.56
CA GLN A 191 -10.99 11.37 -1.55
C GLN A 191 -12.23 10.71 -2.17
N ARG A 192 -13.25 10.44 -1.35
CA ARG A 192 -14.52 9.86 -1.80
C ARG A 192 -15.29 10.82 -2.68
N GLU A 193 -15.31 12.11 -2.32
CA GLU A 193 -15.91 13.17 -3.14
C GLU A 193 -15.16 13.32 -4.46
N ALA A 194 -13.82 13.33 -4.44
CA ALA A 194 -13.01 13.41 -5.65
C ALA A 194 -13.12 12.16 -6.56
N SER A 195 -13.39 10.99 -5.97
CA SER A 195 -13.52 9.70 -6.69
C SER A 195 -14.99 9.24 -6.80
N GLU A 196 -15.96 10.16 -6.75
CA GLU A 196 -17.39 9.82 -6.69
C GLU A 196 -17.83 8.91 -7.84
N HIS A 197 -17.41 9.21 -9.07
CA HIS A 197 -17.75 8.43 -10.25
C HIS A 197 -17.25 6.98 -10.18
N GLU A 198 -16.02 6.78 -9.68
CA GLU A 198 -15.44 5.44 -9.51
C GLU A 198 -16.19 4.64 -8.44
N LEU A 199 -16.65 5.32 -7.38
CA LEU A 199 -17.45 4.70 -6.31
C LEU A 199 -18.87 4.38 -6.76
N GLU A 200 -19.48 5.23 -7.60
CA GLU A 200 -20.79 4.99 -8.21
C GLU A 200 -20.75 3.76 -9.11
N LYS A 201 -19.70 3.61 -9.93
CA LYS A 201 -19.51 2.47 -10.83
C LYS A 201 -19.48 1.12 -10.11
N ILE A 202 -19.00 1.09 -8.87
CA ILE A 202 -18.96 -0.12 -8.04
C ILE A 202 -20.12 -0.19 -7.04
N GLU A 203 -21.14 0.67 -7.22
CA GLU A 203 -22.31 0.77 -6.35
C GLU A 203 -21.92 0.93 -4.87
N PHE A 204 -20.76 1.54 -4.61
CA PHE A 204 -20.29 1.79 -3.26
C PHE A 204 -21.05 2.98 -2.70
N SER A 205 -22.12 2.70 -1.97
CA SER A 205 -22.99 3.78 -1.53
C SER A 205 -22.27 4.73 -0.58
N THR A 206 -22.26 5.99 -1.01
CA THR A 206 -21.62 7.14 -0.36
C THR A 206 -22.47 7.69 0.79
N GLN A 207 -23.77 7.35 0.82
CA GLN A 207 -24.70 7.75 1.87
C GLN A 207 -24.24 7.29 3.25
N ARG A 208 -24.49 8.11 4.26
CA ARG A 208 -24.14 7.77 5.64
C ARG A 208 -24.91 6.52 6.05
N TRP A 209 -24.23 5.60 6.73
CA TRP A 209 -24.88 4.39 7.26
C TRP A 209 -26.12 4.73 8.11
N ARG A 210 -26.11 5.89 8.79
CA ARG A 210 -27.23 6.40 9.61
C ARG A 210 -28.47 6.69 8.77
N GLU A 211 -28.30 7.36 7.63
CA GLU A 211 -29.38 7.67 6.69
C GLU A 211 -29.89 6.37 6.05
N ARG A 212 -28.98 5.50 5.59
CA ARG A 212 -29.36 4.21 5.01
C ARG A 212 -30.13 3.33 6.00
N MET A 213 -29.70 3.25 7.26
CA MET A 213 -30.38 2.49 8.33
C MET A 213 -31.73 3.10 8.68
N TRP A 214 -31.83 4.43 8.63
CA TRP A 214 -33.10 5.14 8.82
C TRP A 214 -34.11 4.71 7.77
N ASP A 215 -33.76 4.78 6.49
CA ASP A 215 -34.70 4.48 5.39
C ASP A 215 -35.04 2.99 5.29
N THR A 216 -34.07 2.10 5.53
CA THR A 216 -34.25 0.65 5.33
C THR A 216 -34.83 -0.09 6.53
N LYS A 217 -34.51 0.34 7.76
CA LYS A 217 -34.88 -0.40 8.97
C LYS A 217 -35.70 0.42 9.94
N ILE A 218 -35.23 1.61 10.33
CA ILE A 218 -35.85 2.37 11.41
C ILE A 218 -37.20 2.94 10.96
N PHE A 219 -37.27 3.58 9.80
CA PHE A 219 -38.49 4.20 9.30
C PHE A 219 -39.58 3.17 8.99
N PRO A 220 -39.32 2.06 8.26
CA PRO A 220 -40.33 1.02 8.06
C PRO A 220 -40.83 0.40 9.37
N ALA A 221 -39.94 0.18 10.35
CA ALA A 221 -40.32 -0.34 11.66
C ALA A 221 -41.21 0.65 12.44
N LEU A 222 -40.91 1.96 12.38
CA LEU A 222 -41.74 3.00 12.99
C LEU A 222 -43.13 3.09 12.32
N VAL A 223 -43.19 2.94 10.99
CA VAL A 223 -44.47 2.91 10.25
C VAL A 223 -45.31 1.70 10.67
N ALA A 224 -44.70 0.52 10.76
CA ALA A 224 -45.37 -0.69 11.23
C ALA A 224 -45.87 -0.52 12.67
N PHE A 225 -45.05 0.02 13.57
CA PHE A 225 -45.41 0.29 14.96
C PHE A 225 -46.58 1.28 15.07
N LYS A 226 -46.55 2.39 14.31
CA LYS A 226 -47.64 3.36 14.27
C LYS A 226 -48.95 2.73 13.80
N ARG A 227 -48.88 1.82 12.82
CA ARG A 227 -50.06 1.11 12.31
C ARG A 227 -50.71 0.23 13.38
N GLU A 228 -49.89 -0.37 14.25
CA GLU A 228 -50.35 -1.34 15.24
C GLU A 228 -50.78 -0.70 16.58
N PHE A 229 -50.07 0.34 17.02
CA PHE A 229 -50.30 0.98 18.33
C PHE A 229 -50.88 2.40 18.24
N GLY A 230 -51.04 2.97 17.04
CA GLY A 230 -51.65 4.29 16.84
C GLY A 230 -50.80 5.49 17.24
N HIS A 231 -49.62 5.28 17.84
CA HIS A 231 -48.69 6.32 18.27
C HIS A 231 -47.23 5.90 18.09
N CYS A 232 -46.30 6.85 18.20
CA CYS A 232 -44.85 6.60 18.11
C CYS A 232 -44.08 6.99 19.37
N ASN A 233 -44.75 7.19 20.51
CA ASN A 233 -44.11 7.62 21.75
C ASN A 233 -43.47 6.45 22.50
N LYS A 234 -42.34 6.71 23.18
CA LYS A 234 -41.74 5.77 24.14
C LYS A 234 -42.69 5.61 25.33
N ILE A 235 -42.91 4.36 25.74
CA ILE A 235 -43.54 4.00 27.02
C ILE A 235 -42.64 4.47 28.16
#